data_AF-A0A937V3Q3-F1
#
_entry.id   AF-A0A937V3Q3-F1
#
_cell.length_a   1.000
_cell.length_b   1.000
_cell.length_c   1.000
_cell.angle_alpha   90.00
_cell.angle_beta   90.00
_cell.angle_gamma   90.00
#
_symmetry.space_group_name_H-M   'P 1'
#
loop_
_entity.id
_entity.type
_entity.pdbx_description
1 polymer ?
#
loop_
_entity_poly.entity_id
_entity_poly.type
_entity_poly.pdbx_seq_one_letter_code
_entity_poly.pdbx_strand_id
1 'polypeptide(L)'
;MHLFRQPSLDKAEEHFRQGLYYRNRKGQEFDFDMAVEHFKEAIKLNPEIGRYHTELGKAYVAAPLLAVTRGIGDSTSLEKCLQLAVDELNQALNCDPSQIDSYLVLGEAYMYMGERQKAVNAFRMATSMPSPSFVDSIFLKSYAKRRLKNLEQGKQKDSQPAAAQECIEQAISYRDEGNYGLAEKKLMQAFNLAPDWAWLYKAICRLAS
;
A
#
# COMPACT_ATOMS: atom_id res chain seq x y z
N MET A 1 -5.53 31.31 27.61
CA MET A 1 -5.66 31.22 26.13
C MET A 1 -6.14 29.80 25.83
N HIS A 2 -7.46 29.59 25.84
CA HIS A 2 -8.04 28.27 25.61
C HIS A 2 -7.97 27.95 24.12
N LEU A 3 -7.09 27.03 23.73
CA LEU A 3 -7.10 26.41 22.41
C LEU A 3 -8.38 25.58 22.30
N PHE A 4 -9.39 26.11 21.60
CA PHE A 4 -10.54 25.32 21.17
C PHE A 4 -10.05 24.26 20.18
N ARG A 5 -9.73 23.06 20.67
CA ARG A 5 -9.70 21.87 19.82
C ARG A 5 -11.09 21.70 19.23
N GLN A 6 -11.22 21.77 17.91
CA GLN A 6 -12.48 21.49 17.23
C GLN A 6 -12.83 20.02 17.49
N PRO A 7 -13.97 19.70 18.13
CA PRO A 7 -14.30 18.33 18.54
C PRO A 7 -14.32 17.32 17.38
N SER A 8 -14.57 17.76 16.14
CA SER A 8 -14.50 16.94 14.94
C SER A 8 -13.06 16.54 14.59
N LEU A 9 -12.10 17.45 14.76
CA LEU A 9 -10.69 17.22 14.44
C LEU A 9 -10.04 16.25 15.43
N ASP A 10 -10.39 16.37 16.71
CA ASP A 10 -9.92 15.44 17.74
C ASP A 10 -10.47 14.01 17.54
N LYS A 11 -11.75 13.90 17.13
CA LYS A 11 -12.35 12.60 16.81
C LYS A 11 -11.77 11.99 15.53
N ALA A 12 -11.55 12.79 14.49
CA ALA A 12 -10.91 12.31 13.27
C ALA A 12 -9.52 11.74 13.55
N GLU A 13 -8.74 12.43 14.39
CA GLU A 13 -7.42 11.97 14.79
C GLU A 13 -7.46 10.70 15.65
N GLU A 14 -8.48 10.53 16.49
CA GLU A 14 -8.66 9.30 17.25
C GLU A 14 -8.95 8.11 16.31
N HIS A 15 -9.90 8.26 15.39
CA HIS A 15 -10.15 7.24 14.36
C HIS A 15 -8.88 6.94 13.55
N PHE A 16 -8.12 7.95 13.16
CA PHE A 16 -6.86 7.74 12.45
C PHE A 16 -5.88 6.89 13.26
N ARG A 17 -5.70 7.17 14.56
CA ARG A 17 -4.83 6.37 15.44
C ARG A 17 -5.31 4.93 15.60
N GLN A 18 -6.61 4.72 15.72
CA GLN A 18 -7.18 3.37 15.74
C GLN A 18 -6.91 2.64 14.42
N GLY A 19 -7.04 3.31 13.28
CA GLY A 19 -6.66 2.74 11.98
C GLY A 19 -5.18 2.34 11.93
N LEU A 20 -4.28 3.17 12.46
CA LEU A 20 -2.85 2.84 12.58
C LEU A 20 -2.58 1.65 13.52
N TYR A 21 -3.40 1.51 14.57
CA TYR A 21 -3.31 0.41 15.51
C TYR A 21 -3.70 -0.91 14.85
N TYR A 22 -4.90 -0.98 14.26
CA TYR A 22 -5.42 -2.19 13.61
C TYR A 22 -4.64 -2.59 12.36
N ARG A 23 -4.03 -1.64 11.62
CA ARG A 23 -3.20 -2.01 10.46
C ARG A 23 -1.90 -2.73 10.85
N ASN A 24 -1.47 -2.61 12.11
CA ASN A 24 -0.16 -3.09 12.53
C ASN A 24 -0.14 -4.61 12.47
N ARG A 25 0.32 -5.16 11.34
CA ARG A 25 0.39 -6.61 11.14
C ARG A 25 1.22 -7.35 12.18
N LYS A 26 2.16 -6.70 12.89
CA LYS A 26 2.92 -7.35 13.97
C LYS A 26 2.24 -7.22 15.34
N GLY A 27 1.17 -6.45 15.43
CA GLY A 27 0.36 -6.28 16.62
C GLY A 27 -0.56 -7.48 16.87
N GLN A 28 -1.04 -7.59 18.10
CA GLN A 28 -1.97 -8.65 18.51
C GLN A 28 -3.37 -8.46 17.90
N GLU A 29 -3.78 -7.21 17.72
CA GLU A 29 -5.09 -6.81 17.19
C GLU A 29 -4.97 -6.42 15.70
N PHE A 30 -4.16 -7.12 14.90
CA PHE A 30 -4.16 -6.85 13.46
C PHE A 30 -5.53 -7.19 12.88
N ASP A 31 -6.20 -6.18 12.32
CA ASP A 31 -7.47 -6.32 11.64
C ASP A 31 -7.51 -5.34 10.47
N PHE A 32 -7.49 -5.87 9.25
CA PHE A 32 -7.45 -5.04 8.05
C PHE A 32 -8.75 -4.27 7.83
N ASP A 33 -9.88 -4.89 8.12
CA ASP A 33 -11.20 -4.32 7.86
C ASP A 33 -11.47 -3.18 8.84
N MET A 34 -11.15 -3.39 10.11
CA MET A 34 -11.18 -2.33 11.12
C MET A 34 -10.23 -1.19 10.79
N ALA A 35 -9.02 -1.48 10.29
CA ALA A 35 -8.09 -0.44 9.89
C ALA A 35 -8.68 0.44 8.78
N VAL A 36 -9.24 -0.17 7.73
CA VAL A 36 -9.90 0.53 6.62
C VAL A 36 -11.08 1.36 7.12
N GLU A 37 -11.93 0.79 7.98
CA GLU A 37 -13.11 1.49 8.51
C GLU A 37 -12.73 2.71 9.34
N HIS A 38 -11.73 2.57 10.21
CA HIS A 38 -11.24 3.69 11.00
C HIS A 38 -10.61 4.79 10.15
N PHE A 39 -9.88 4.45 9.08
CA PHE A 39 -9.39 5.47 8.14
C PHE A 39 -10.53 6.18 7.40
N LYS A 40 -11.57 5.46 6.97
CA LYS A 40 -12.75 6.06 6.34
C LYS A 40 -13.48 7.02 7.27
N GLU A 41 -13.69 6.66 8.53
CA GLU A 41 -14.33 7.56 9.49
C GLU A 41 -13.45 8.79 9.80
N ALA A 42 -12.12 8.65 9.84
CA ALA A 42 -11.22 9.79 9.96
C ALA A 42 -11.37 10.77 8.78
N ILE A 43 -11.41 10.25 7.55
CA ILE A 43 -11.61 11.04 6.32
C ILE A 43 -12.99 11.71 6.32
N LYS A 44 -14.04 10.97 6.68
CA LYS A 44 -15.41 11.51 6.75
C LYS A 44 -15.55 12.66 7.75
N LEU A 45 -14.84 12.59 8.87
CA LEU A 45 -14.83 13.64 9.90
C LEU A 45 -13.97 14.84 9.48
N ASN A 46 -12.88 14.61 8.74
CA ASN A 46 -12.04 15.67 8.21
C ASN A 46 -11.32 15.26 6.90
N PRO A 47 -11.90 15.57 5.74
CA PRO A 47 -11.36 15.14 4.44
C PRO A 47 -10.16 15.98 3.98
N GLU A 48 -9.92 17.15 4.58
CA GLU A 48 -8.83 18.04 4.16
C GLU A 48 -7.45 17.60 4.68
N ILE A 49 -7.40 16.51 5.47
CA ILE A 49 -6.15 15.98 6.00
C ILE A 49 -5.60 14.91 5.04
N GLY A 50 -4.67 15.35 4.18
CA GLY A 50 -4.08 14.51 3.15
C GLY A 50 -3.47 13.20 3.67
N ARG A 51 -2.86 13.18 4.87
CA ARG A 51 -2.29 11.94 5.44
C ARG A 51 -3.33 10.84 5.71
N TYR A 52 -4.59 11.17 5.96
CA TYR A 52 -5.63 10.16 6.21
C TYR A 52 -5.92 9.39 4.92
N HIS A 53 -6.09 10.13 3.83
CA HIS A 53 -6.19 9.58 2.48
C HIS A 53 -4.94 8.76 2.10
N THR A 54 -3.74 9.25 2.42
CA THR A 54 -2.48 8.53 2.16
C THR A 54 -2.45 7.16 2.83
N GLU A 55 -2.88 7.06 4.10
CA GLU A 55 -2.85 5.79 4.82
C GLU A 55 -3.94 4.82 4.38
N LEU A 56 -5.12 5.32 3.99
CA LEU A 56 -6.14 4.48 3.36
C LEU A 56 -5.67 3.96 2.00
N GLY A 57 -5.04 4.81 1.18
CA GLY A 57 -4.45 4.41 -0.10
C GLY A 57 -3.36 3.34 0.06
N LYS A 58 -2.49 3.47 1.07
CA LYS A 58 -1.49 2.44 1.43
C LYS A 58 -2.16 1.12 1.82
N ALA A 59 -3.23 1.16 2.62
CA ALA A 59 -3.97 -0.04 3.01
C ALA A 59 -4.52 -0.76 1.77
N TYR A 60 -5.15 -0.02 0.84
CA TYR A 60 -5.67 -0.59 -0.40
C TYR A 60 -4.57 -1.18 -1.30
N VAL A 61 -3.44 -0.50 -1.51
CA VAL A 61 -2.31 -1.08 -2.28
C VAL A 61 -1.82 -2.39 -1.65
N ALA A 62 -1.73 -2.44 -0.32
CA ALA A 62 -1.24 -3.60 0.41
C ALA A 62 -2.24 -4.76 0.50
N ALA A 63 -3.54 -4.51 0.25
CA ALA A 63 -4.61 -5.45 0.57
C ALA A 63 -4.40 -6.86 -0.03
N PRO A 64 -4.09 -7.04 -1.34
CA PRO A 64 -3.92 -8.41 -1.85
C PRO A 64 -2.69 -9.12 -1.30
N LEU A 65 -1.63 -8.37 -0.99
CA LEU A 65 -0.43 -8.94 -0.37
C LEU A 65 -0.72 -9.38 1.08
N LEU A 66 -1.52 -8.59 1.81
CA LEU A 66 -1.98 -8.92 3.15
C LEU A 66 -2.95 -10.10 3.13
N ALA A 67 -3.83 -10.18 2.13
CA ALA A 67 -4.71 -11.33 1.95
C ALA A 67 -3.89 -12.62 1.89
N VAL A 68 -2.82 -12.67 1.09
CA VAL A 68 -1.93 -13.84 0.99
C VAL A 68 -1.09 -14.10 2.24
N THR A 69 -0.64 -13.06 2.95
CA THR A 69 0.37 -13.22 4.03
C THR A 69 -0.19 -13.25 5.43
N ARG A 70 -1.34 -12.61 5.66
CA ARG A 70 -1.97 -12.41 6.98
C ARG A 70 -3.43 -12.82 7.01
N GLY A 71 -4.09 -12.76 5.86
CA GLY A 71 -5.55 -12.84 5.78
C GLY A 71 -6.14 -11.45 6.00
N ILE A 72 -7.23 -11.19 5.30
CA ILE A 72 -8.08 -10.00 5.47
C ILE A 72 -9.53 -10.47 5.32
N GLY A 73 -10.50 -9.64 5.74
CA GLY A 73 -11.91 -9.98 5.55
C GLY A 73 -12.36 -9.84 4.09
N ASP A 74 -13.63 -10.16 3.84
CA ASP A 74 -14.27 -10.13 2.51
C ASP A 74 -14.90 -8.76 2.18
N SER A 75 -14.85 -7.81 3.11
CA SER A 75 -15.44 -6.47 2.96
C SER A 75 -14.79 -5.62 1.85
N THR A 76 -13.57 -5.97 1.44
CA THR A 76 -12.78 -5.22 0.47
C THR A 76 -12.48 -6.06 -0.77
N SER A 77 -13.06 -5.66 -1.91
CA SER A 77 -12.80 -6.31 -3.20
C SER A 77 -11.37 -6.04 -3.69
N LEU A 78 -10.54 -7.09 -3.70
CA LEU A 78 -9.13 -7.01 -4.12
C LEU A 78 -8.94 -6.44 -5.53
N GLU A 79 -9.86 -6.74 -6.45
CA GLU A 79 -9.83 -6.23 -7.83
C GLU A 79 -10.00 -4.71 -7.91
N LYS A 80 -10.73 -4.12 -6.96
CA LYS A 80 -11.00 -2.67 -6.91
C LYS A 80 -9.96 -1.91 -6.09
N CYS A 81 -9.17 -2.59 -5.26
CA CYS A 81 -8.21 -1.97 -4.35
C CYS A 81 -7.25 -1.00 -5.03
N LEU A 82 -6.71 -1.33 -6.20
CA LEU A 82 -5.79 -0.42 -6.89
C LEU A 82 -6.48 0.87 -7.32
N GLN A 83 -7.74 0.79 -7.78
CA GLN A 83 -8.49 2.00 -8.18
C GLN A 83 -8.82 2.86 -6.96
N LEU A 84 -9.32 2.23 -5.88
CA LEU A 84 -9.58 2.91 -4.61
C LEU A 84 -8.30 3.58 -4.08
N ALA A 85 -7.16 2.89 -4.15
CA ALA A 85 -5.88 3.47 -3.76
C ALA A 85 -5.52 4.71 -4.57
N VAL A 86 -5.65 4.65 -5.91
CA VAL A 86 -5.38 5.80 -6.78
C VAL A 86 -6.29 6.98 -6.44
N ASP A 87 -7.58 6.73 -6.22
CA ASP A 87 -8.55 7.79 -5.89
C ASP A 87 -8.18 8.48 -4.58
N GLU A 88 -7.91 7.71 -3.52
CA GLU A 88 -7.49 8.25 -2.21
C GLU A 88 -6.15 9.00 -2.31
N LEU A 89 -5.16 8.45 -3.01
CA LEU A 89 -3.85 9.11 -3.15
C LEU A 89 -3.92 10.41 -3.96
N ASN A 90 -4.83 10.49 -4.93
CA ASN A 90 -5.09 11.75 -5.62
C ASN A 90 -5.74 12.77 -4.70
N GLN A 91 -6.67 12.37 -3.82
CA GLN A 91 -7.21 13.27 -2.79
C GLN A 91 -6.12 13.73 -1.82
N ALA A 92 -5.25 12.83 -1.37
CA ALA A 92 -4.11 13.16 -0.53
C ALA A 92 -3.23 14.26 -1.15
N LEU A 93 -2.95 14.17 -2.45
CA LEU A 93 -2.15 15.13 -3.20
C LEU A 93 -2.90 16.43 -3.53
N ASN A 94 -4.24 16.40 -3.60
CA ASN A 94 -5.04 17.62 -3.69
C ASN A 94 -4.99 18.43 -2.39
N CYS A 95 -5.04 17.75 -1.23
CA CYS A 95 -4.94 18.38 0.08
C CYS A 95 -3.52 18.88 0.37
N ASP A 96 -2.51 18.06 0.09
CA ASP A 96 -1.10 18.42 0.27
C ASP A 96 -0.25 17.84 -0.88
N PRO A 97 0.09 18.65 -1.89
CA PRO A 97 0.92 18.24 -3.01
C PRO A 97 2.36 17.89 -2.64
N SER A 98 2.80 18.14 -1.40
CA SER A 98 4.18 17.90 -0.95
C SER A 98 4.41 16.53 -0.32
N GLN A 99 3.37 15.71 -0.18
CA GLN A 99 3.45 14.37 0.39
C GLN A 99 4.21 13.38 -0.49
N ILE A 100 5.50 13.18 -0.17
CA ILE A 100 6.41 12.27 -0.89
C ILE A 100 5.86 10.83 -0.92
N ASP A 101 5.31 10.38 0.21
CA ASP A 101 4.77 9.02 0.36
C ASP A 101 3.54 8.80 -0.52
N SER A 102 2.67 9.81 -0.69
CA SER A 102 1.53 9.74 -1.61
C SER A 102 1.98 9.46 -3.04
N TYR A 103 2.97 10.21 -3.55
CA TYR A 103 3.53 9.94 -4.88
C TYR A 103 4.21 8.56 -4.99
N LEU A 104 4.90 8.13 -3.94
CA LEU A 104 5.55 6.82 -3.91
C LEU A 104 4.52 5.70 -4.03
N VAL A 105 3.47 5.74 -3.21
CA VAL A 105 2.42 4.72 -3.17
C VAL A 105 1.59 4.78 -4.46
N LEU A 106 1.38 5.97 -5.03
CA LEU A 106 0.71 6.12 -6.33
C LEU A 106 1.55 5.47 -7.45
N GLY A 107 2.87 5.62 -7.38
CA GLY A 107 3.80 4.91 -8.26
C GLY A 107 3.68 3.40 -8.14
N GLU A 108 3.55 2.85 -6.93
CA GLU A 108 3.32 1.43 -6.71
C GLU A 108 1.96 0.96 -7.24
N ALA A 109 0.90 1.73 -7.01
CA ALA A 109 -0.43 1.41 -7.50
C ALA A 109 -0.44 1.31 -9.04
N TYR A 110 0.06 2.33 -9.75
CA TYR A 110 0.15 2.31 -11.21
C TYR A 110 1.06 1.18 -11.72
N MET A 111 2.11 0.88 -11.00
CA MET A 111 3.02 -0.19 -11.31
C MET A 111 2.35 -1.58 -11.20
N TYR A 112 1.51 -1.80 -10.18
CA TYR A 112 0.67 -3.01 -10.08
C TYR A 112 -0.49 -3.03 -11.08
N MET A 113 -0.96 -1.87 -11.56
CA MET A 113 -1.91 -1.80 -12.68
C MET A 113 -1.26 -2.11 -14.04
N GLY A 114 0.07 -2.07 -14.14
CA GLY A 114 0.80 -2.15 -15.41
C GLY A 114 0.90 -0.82 -16.16
N GLU A 115 0.45 0.27 -15.55
CA GLU A 115 0.48 1.65 -16.05
C GLU A 115 1.88 2.25 -15.90
N ARG A 116 2.85 1.67 -16.62
CA ARG A 116 4.28 1.93 -16.45
C ARG A 116 4.65 3.41 -16.53
N GLN A 117 4.11 4.15 -17.49
CA GLN A 117 4.46 5.57 -17.66
C GLN A 117 3.95 6.41 -16.48
N LYS A 118 2.74 6.14 -15.98
CA LYS A 118 2.18 6.80 -14.80
C LYS A 118 3.01 6.47 -13.55
N ALA A 119 3.41 5.21 -13.41
CA ALA A 119 4.28 4.78 -12.32
C ALA A 119 5.64 5.50 -12.34
N VAL A 120 6.30 5.58 -13.50
CA VAL A 120 7.55 6.32 -13.69
C VAL A 120 7.40 7.78 -13.30
N ASN A 121 6.34 8.44 -13.75
CA ASN A 121 6.08 9.84 -13.43
C ASN A 121 5.88 10.05 -11.92
N ALA A 122 5.06 9.22 -11.28
CA ALA A 122 4.81 9.29 -9.84
C ALA A 122 6.08 9.06 -9.00
N PHE A 123 6.90 8.05 -9.34
CA PHE A 123 8.18 7.84 -8.66
C PHE A 123 9.16 9.00 -8.88
N ARG A 124 9.18 9.60 -10.07
CA ARG A 124 10.01 10.77 -10.36
C ARG A 124 9.59 11.96 -9.49
N MET A 125 8.28 12.22 -9.36
CA MET A 125 7.74 13.22 -8.44
C MET A 125 8.19 12.95 -7.00
N ALA A 126 8.03 11.71 -6.49
CA ALA A 126 8.48 11.34 -5.16
C ALA A 126 9.98 11.64 -4.92
N THR A 127 10.83 11.42 -5.92
CA THR A 127 12.27 11.73 -5.82
C THR A 127 12.60 13.22 -5.85
N SER A 128 11.80 14.03 -6.54
CA SER A 128 12.06 15.48 -6.73
C SER A 128 11.44 16.36 -5.64
N MET A 129 10.44 15.88 -4.91
CA MET A 129 9.74 16.69 -3.90
C MET A 129 10.70 17.20 -2.81
N PRO A 130 10.67 18.50 -2.45
CA PRO A 130 11.38 19.02 -1.29
C PRO A 130 10.91 18.31 -0.02
N SER A 131 11.81 18.06 0.94
CA SER A 131 11.40 17.51 2.23
C SER A 131 11.75 18.45 3.38
N PRO A 132 10.79 18.77 4.27
CA PRO A 132 11.07 19.48 5.51
C PRO A 132 11.89 18.64 6.51
N SER A 133 11.73 17.30 6.48
CA SER A 133 12.46 16.35 7.33
C SER A 133 13.51 15.59 6.52
N PHE A 134 14.78 15.79 6.85
CA PHE A 134 15.90 15.20 6.10
C PHE A 134 15.88 13.66 6.14
N VAL A 135 15.59 13.04 7.29
CA VAL A 135 15.79 11.59 7.48
C VAL A 135 14.67 10.74 6.86
N ASP A 136 13.40 11.02 7.15
CA ASP A 136 12.28 10.21 6.65
C ASP A 136 12.17 10.26 5.12
N SER A 137 12.50 11.41 4.54
CA SER A 137 12.51 11.58 3.09
C SER A 137 13.63 10.82 2.38
N ILE A 138 14.76 10.54 3.04
CA ILE A 138 15.85 9.80 2.40
C ILE A 138 15.42 8.37 2.09
N PHE A 139 14.73 7.70 3.03
CA PHE A 139 14.29 6.32 2.81
C PHE A 139 13.24 6.23 1.71
N LEU A 140 12.22 7.09 1.75
CA LEU A 140 11.16 7.12 0.73
C LEU A 140 11.74 7.46 -0.66
N LYS A 141 12.59 8.48 -0.76
CA LYS A 141 13.23 8.85 -2.03
C LYS A 141 14.18 7.77 -2.54
N SER A 142 14.96 7.13 -1.66
CA SER A 142 15.85 6.03 -2.04
C SER A 142 15.05 4.83 -2.56
N TYR A 143 13.93 4.53 -1.92
CA TYR A 143 13.01 3.51 -2.36
C TYR A 143 12.42 3.83 -3.73
N ALA A 144 11.88 5.04 -3.91
CA ALA A 144 11.33 5.51 -5.18
C ALA A 144 12.38 5.48 -6.29
N LYS A 145 13.62 5.92 -6.01
CA LYS A 145 14.74 5.89 -6.96
C LYS A 145 15.09 4.46 -7.40
N ARG A 146 15.04 3.48 -6.49
CA ARG A 146 15.25 2.07 -6.81
C ARG A 146 14.13 1.53 -7.71
N ARG A 147 12.87 1.84 -7.39
CA ARG A 147 11.70 1.46 -8.22
C ARG A 147 11.79 2.09 -9.61
N LEU A 148 12.08 3.40 -9.69
CA LEU A 148 12.28 4.12 -10.93
C LEU A 148 13.39 3.49 -11.78
N LYS A 149 14.55 3.21 -11.19
CA LYS A 149 15.66 2.55 -11.92
C LYS A 149 15.26 1.18 -12.46
N ASN A 150 14.53 0.38 -11.68
CA ASN A 150 14.05 -0.93 -12.15
C ASN A 150 13.05 -0.78 -13.31
N LEU A 151 12.16 0.20 -13.24
CA LEU A 151 11.22 0.54 -14.29
C LEU A 151 11.88 1.19 -15.51
N GLU A 152 13.02 1.88 -15.40
CA GLU A 152 13.70 2.43 -16.58
C GLU A 152 14.57 1.37 -17.26
N GLN A 153 15.24 0.50 -16.49
CA GLN A 153 16.14 -0.52 -17.05
C GLN A 153 15.42 -1.66 -17.76
N GLY A 154 14.10 -1.80 -17.60
CA GLY A 154 13.28 -2.75 -18.36
C GLY A 154 13.78 -4.19 -18.32
N LYS A 155 14.45 -4.60 -17.23
CA LYS A 155 15.06 -5.92 -17.15
C LYS A 155 13.99 -7.00 -17.18
N GLN A 156 13.81 -7.62 -18.34
CA GLN A 156 13.19 -8.94 -18.45
C GLN A 156 14.18 -9.92 -17.83
N LYS A 157 13.92 -10.25 -16.57
CA LYS A 157 14.45 -11.48 -15.98
C LYS A 157 13.59 -12.62 -16.51
N ASP A 158 14.17 -13.79 -16.71
CA ASP A 158 13.41 -15.00 -17.07
C ASP A 158 12.29 -15.19 -16.05
N SER A 159 11.04 -15.06 -16.52
CA SER A 159 9.85 -15.15 -15.69
C SER A 159 9.41 -16.60 -15.58
N GLN A 160 9.14 -17.06 -14.37
CA GLN A 160 8.65 -18.40 -14.08
C GLN A 160 7.27 -18.30 -13.41
N PRO A 161 6.21 -18.01 -14.18
CA PRO A 161 4.88 -17.71 -13.64
C PRO A 161 4.26 -18.90 -12.90
N ALA A 162 4.47 -20.14 -13.38
CA ALA A 162 3.97 -21.34 -12.70
C ALA A 162 4.61 -21.52 -11.31
N ALA A 163 5.94 -21.38 -11.22
CA ALA A 163 6.65 -21.47 -9.94
C ALA A 163 6.30 -20.29 -9.00
N ALA A 164 6.04 -19.10 -9.56
CA ALA A 164 5.58 -17.95 -8.78
C ALA A 164 4.18 -18.19 -8.20
N GLN A 165 3.26 -18.79 -8.98
CA GLN A 165 1.93 -19.17 -8.52
C GLN A 165 2.01 -20.21 -7.39
N GLU A 166 2.84 -21.25 -7.54
CA GLU A 166 3.07 -22.24 -6.48
C GLU A 166 3.58 -21.58 -5.19
N CYS A 167 4.48 -20.60 -5.32
CA CYS A 167 4.95 -19.83 -4.16
C CYS A 167 3.82 -19.01 -3.50
N ILE A 168 2.86 -18.49 -4.27
CA ILE A 168 1.69 -17.78 -3.70
C ILE A 168 0.80 -18.77 -2.96
N GLU A 169 0.49 -19.92 -3.54
CA GLU A 169 -0.33 -20.97 -2.92
C GLU A 169 0.32 -21.48 -1.62
N GLN A 170 1.64 -21.67 -1.61
CA GLN A 170 2.38 -22.00 -0.39
C GLN A 170 2.33 -20.87 0.65
N ALA A 171 2.35 -19.61 0.22
CA ALA A 171 2.22 -18.48 1.14
C ALA A 171 0.84 -18.46 1.82
N ILE A 172 -0.22 -18.74 1.05
CA ILE A 172 -1.60 -18.91 1.54
C ILE A 172 -1.67 -20.07 2.54
N SER A 173 -1.12 -21.25 2.21
CA SER A 173 -1.07 -22.39 3.13
C SER A 173 -0.36 -22.04 4.44
N TYR A 174 0.80 -21.40 4.38
CA TYR A 174 1.51 -20.97 5.59
C TYR A 174 0.73 -19.93 6.39
N ARG A 175 0.03 -19.01 5.73
CA ARG A 175 -0.86 -18.05 6.40
C ARG A 175 -1.96 -18.78 7.16
N ASP A 176 -2.60 -19.78 6.55
CA ASP A 176 -3.71 -20.53 7.16
C ASP A 176 -3.25 -21.35 8.38
N GLU A 177 -1.98 -21.74 8.41
CA GLU A 177 -1.32 -22.35 9.56
C GLU A 177 -0.88 -21.33 10.64
N GLY A 178 -1.06 -20.02 10.40
CA GLY A 178 -0.56 -18.94 11.27
C GLY A 178 0.94 -18.64 11.12
N ASN A 179 1.63 -19.28 10.16
CA ASN A 179 3.06 -19.14 9.90
C ASN A 179 3.36 -17.91 9.01
N TYR A 180 2.97 -16.71 9.46
CA TYR A 180 3.05 -15.46 8.67
C TYR A 180 4.47 -15.11 8.18
N GLY A 181 5.51 -15.45 8.93
CA GLY A 181 6.89 -15.24 8.50
C GLY A 181 7.30 -16.10 7.30
N LEU A 182 6.81 -17.35 7.25
CA LEU A 182 7.02 -18.24 6.09
C LEU A 182 6.15 -17.80 4.91
N ALA A 183 4.93 -17.33 5.16
CA ALA A 183 4.07 -16.75 4.13
C ALA A 183 4.75 -15.55 3.45
N GLU A 184 5.29 -14.60 4.22
CA GLU A 184 6.04 -13.45 3.70
C GLU A 184 7.28 -13.92 2.89
N LYS A 185 8.00 -14.94 3.36
CA LYS A 185 9.14 -15.52 2.64
C LYS A 185 8.75 -16.09 1.28
N LYS A 186 7.65 -16.85 1.22
CA LYS A 186 7.14 -17.44 -0.02
C LYS A 186 6.61 -16.40 -0.98
N LEU A 187 5.91 -15.38 -0.50
CA LEU A 187 5.51 -14.24 -1.33
C LEU A 187 6.73 -13.53 -1.94
N MET A 188 7.79 -13.29 -1.17
CA MET A 188 9.04 -12.71 -1.70
C MET A 188 9.71 -13.60 -2.76
N GLN A 189 9.62 -14.93 -2.65
CA GLN A 189 10.08 -15.84 -3.70
C GLN A 189 9.27 -15.66 -4.99
N ALA A 190 7.94 -15.53 -4.89
CA ALA A 190 7.08 -15.26 -6.04
C ALA A 190 7.47 -13.97 -6.77
N PHE A 191 7.72 -12.87 -6.05
CA PHE A 191 8.21 -11.61 -6.61
C PHE A 191 9.55 -11.73 -7.37
N ASN A 192 10.41 -12.67 -6.96
CA ASN A 192 11.70 -12.89 -7.61
C ASN A 192 11.61 -13.77 -8.87
N LEU A 193 10.61 -14.64 -8.93
CA LEU A 193 10.32 -15.56 -10.03
C LEU A 193 9.48 -14.90 -11.13
N ALA A 194 8.57 -14.00 -10.76
CA ALA A 194 7.76 -13.22 -11.69
C ALA A 194 7.92 -11.71 -11.40
N PRO A 195 8.92 -11.04 -11.99
CA PRO A 195 9.18 -9.61 -11.74
C PRO A 195 8.17 -8.68 -12.45
N ASP A 196 7.27 -9.23 -13.27
CA ASP A 196 6.09 -8.49 -13.75
C ASP A 196 5.10 -8.34 -12.59
N TRP A 197 5.18 -7.18 -11.94
CA TRP A 197 4.35 -6.88 -10.78
C TRP A 197 2.87 -6.74 -11.12
N ALA A 198 2.50 -6.41 -12.36
CA ALA A 198 1.10 -6.31 -12.75
C ALA A 198 0.48 -7.69 -12.92
N TRP A 199 1.18 -8.59 -13.60
CA TRP A 199 0.79 -9.99 -13.68
C TRP A 199 0.71 -10.62 -12.28
N LEU A 200 1.75 -10.42 -11.46
CA LEU A 200 1.84 -11.02 -10.13
C LEU A 200 0.72 -10.53 -9.22
N TYR A 201 0.43 -9.23 -9.23
CA TYR A 201 -0.66 -8.65 -8.43
C TYR A 201 -2.02 -9.23 -8.84
N LYS A 202 -2.30 -9.36 -10.14
CA LYS A 202 -3.51 -10.03 -10.64
C LYS A 202 -3.59 -11.50 -10.23
N ALA A 203 -2.46 -12.21 -10.26
CA ALA A 203 -2.40 -13.59 -9.80
C ALA A 203 -2.71 -13.71 -8.31
N ILE A 204 -2.14 -12.81 -7.49
CA ILE A 204 -2.42 -12.72 -6.05
C ILE A 204 -3.91 -12.46 -5.80
N CYS A 205 -4.51 -11.47 -6.47
CA CYS A 205 -5.94 -11.16 -6.28
C CYS A 205 -6.81 -12.37 -6.56
N ARG A 206 -6.59 -13.07 -7.67
CA ARG A 206 -7.35 -14.27 -8.05
C ARG A 206 -7.21 -15.43 -7.06
N LEU A 207 -6.02 -15.62 -6.49
CA LEU A 207 -5.74 -16.74 -5.58
C LEU A 207 -6.15 -16.46 -4.13
N ALA A 208 -6.25 -15.19 -3.76
CA ALA A 208 -6.59 -14.77 -2.40
C ALA A 208 -8.04 -14.29 -2.23
N SER A 209 -8.80 -14.24 -3.33
CA SER A 209 -10.26 -13.97 -3.31
C SER A 209 -11.07 -15.21 -2.99
#